data_AF-A0A4Y2SZ46-F1
#
_entry.id   AF-A0A4Y2SZ46-F1
#
_cell.length_a   1.000
_cell.length_b   1.000
_cell.length_c   1.000
_cell.angle_alpha   90.00
_cell.angle_beta   90.00
_cell.angle_gamma   90.00
#
_symmetry.space_group_name_H-M   'P 1'
#
loop_
_entity.id
_entity.type
_entity.pdbx_description
1 polymer ?
#
loop_
_entity_poly.entity_id
_entity_poly.type
_entity_poly.pdbx_seq_one_letter_code
_entity_poly.pdbx_strand_id
1 'polypeptide(L)'
;MRPVPHSSEIALPKPTEELEEIPEDSEDEVQAYDEDFHGVSDRSEPQPFPQLELNDLVRNLDLSKDSSGLLGSRLKQKNLLTPCISFSWFRKIKTVFIQYFSQNSGLVYCCNVPGWMEMVSSGGHLVSFH
;
A
#
# COMPACT_ATOMS: atom_id res chain seq x y z
N MET A 1 28.91 18.14 5.53
CA MET A 1 29.71 18.51 4.34
C MET A 1 29.21 19.86 3.85
N ARG A 2 30.11 20.81 3.58
CA ARG A 2 29.74 22.13 3.03
C ARG A 2 30.03 22.14 1.52
N PRO A 3 29.21 22.79 0.69
CA PRO A 3 29.48 22.86 -0.75
C PRO A 3 30.79 23.59 -1.02
N VAL A 4 31.60 23.05 -1.93
CA VAL A 4 32.83 23.69 -2.37
C VAL A 4 32.46 24.87 -3.28
N PRO A 5 32.94 26.10 -3.01
CA PRO A 5 32.70 27.23 -3.90
C PRO A 5 33.44 27.04 -5.22
N HIS A 6 32.73 27.12 -6.34
CA HIS A 6 33.35 27.07 -7.67
C HIS A 6 33.98 28.44 -7.98
N SER A 7 35.31 28.50 -8.07
CA SER A 7 36.04 29.67 -8.58
C SER A 7 36.25 29.56 -10.10
N SER A 8 36.27 30.70 -10.77
CA SER A 8 36.41 30.82 -12.24
C SER A 8 37.81 30.49 -12.79
N GLU A 9 38.70 29.91 -11.99
CA GLU A 9 40.07 29.56 -12.40
C GLU A 9 40.21 28.15 -12.98
N ILE A 10 39.13 27.37 -13.08
CA ILE A 10 39.14 26.06 -13.72
C ILE A 10 38.73 26.23 -15.18
N ALA A 11 39.67 26.03 -16.10
CA ALA A 11 39.34 26.01 -17.53
C ALA A 11 38.30 24.92 -17.80
N LEU A 12 37.17 25.31 -18.38
CA LEU A 12 36.15 24.35 -18.82
C LEU A 12 36.76 23.44 -19.89
N PRO A 13 36.64 22.11 -19.78
CA PRO A 13 37.05 21.22 -20.85
C PRO A 13 36.26 21.59 -22.10
N LYS A 14 36.96 21.93 -23.19
CA LYS A 14 36.32 22.18 -24.48
C LYS A 14 35.82 20.85 -25.04
N PRO A 15 34.59 20.79 -25.59
CA PRO A 15 34.13 19.61 -26.31
C PRO A 15 35.09 19.29 -27.46
N THR A 16 35.51 18.03 -27.56
CA THR A 16 36.32 17.53 -28.68
C THR A 16 35.41 17.39 -29.91
N GLU A 17 35.70 18.14 -30.98
CA GLU A 17 35.01 18.04 -32.28
C GLU A 17 35.68 17.00 -33.20
N GLU A 18 35.78 15.75 -32.75
CA GLU A 18 36.18 14.63 -33.61
C GLU A 18 35.16 13.52 -33.40
N LEU A 19 34.19 13.44 -34.32
CA LEU A 19 33.21 12.36 -34.37
C LEU A 19 33.89 11.18 -35.06
N GLU A 20 34.32 10.18 -34.29
CA GLU A 20 34.62 8.86 -34.85
C GLU A 20 33.33 8.28 -35.42
N GLU A 21 33.34 8.01 -36.73
CA GLU A 21 32.26 7.37 -37.47
C GLU A 21 32.14 5.91 -36.97
N ILE A 22 31.11 5.68 -36.15
CA ILE A 22 30.81 4.36 -35.58
C ILE A 22 30.37 3.46 -36.73
N PRO A 23 30.95 2.25 -36.92
CA PRO A 23 30.45 1.34 -37.93
C PRO A 23 29.01 0.94 -37.59
N GLU A 24 28.12 1.06 -38.57
CA GLU A 24 26.79 0.42 -38.56
C GLU A 24 26.99 -1.09 -38.49
N ASP A 25 27.03 -1.63 -37.26
CA ASP A 25 26.99 -3.06 -37.03
C ASP A 25 25.57 -3.50 -36.73
N SER A 26 25.23 -4.60 -37.38
CA SER A 26 23.89 -5.00 -37.72
C SER A 26 23.09 -5.43 -36.50
N GLU A 27 21.79 -5.23 -36.61
CA GLU A 27 20.74 -5.75 -35.72
C GLU A 27 20.87 -7.28 -35.56
N ASP A 28 21.49 -7.69 -34.46
CA ASP A 28 21.30 -9.01 -33.86
C ASP A 28 20.78 -8.80 -32.43
N GLU A 29 19.45 -8.67 -32.32
CA GLU A 29 18.74 -8.82 -31.06
C GLU A 29 18.91 -10.25 -30.54
N VAL A 30 20.01 -10.52 -29.83
CA VAL A 30 20.03 -11.60 -28.85
C VAL A 30 19.40 -11.07 -27.56
N GLN A 31 18.06 -10.99 -27.57
CA GLN A 31 17.32 -10.93 -26.32
C GLN A 31 17.65 -12.23 -25.56
N ALA A 32 18.55 -12.14 -24.59
CA ALA A 32 18.63 -13.12 -23.54
C ALA A 32 17.34 -12.97 -22.71
N TYR A 33 16.27 -13.58 -23.19
CA TYR A 33 15.09 -13.82 -22.37
C TYR A 33 15.56 -14.77 -21.28
N ASP A 34 15.73 -14.23 -20.07
CA ASP A 34 15.68 -15.03 -18.87
C ASP A 34 14.28 -15.65 -18.87
N GLU A 35 14.17 -16.93 -19.27
CA GLU A 35 12.91 -17.67 -19.43
C GLU A 35 12.10 -17.77 -18.13
N ASP A 36 12.66 -17.30 -17.01
CA ASP A 36 12.00 -17.18 -15.72
C ASP A 36 11.31 -15.83 -15.48
N PHE A 37 11.46 -14.82 -16.35
CA PHE A 37 10.61 -13.62 -16.26
C PHE A 37 9.25 -13.91 -16.90
N HIS A 38 8.43 -14.68 -16.19
CA HIS A 38 7.02 -14.87 -16.51
C HIS A 38 6.39 -13.50 -16.67
N GLY A 39 6.16 -13.10 -17.93
CA GLY A 39 5.64 -11.79 -18.29
C GLY A 39 4.50 -11.44 -17.35
N VAL A 40 4.59 -10.28 -16.72
CA VAL A 40 3.48 -9.70 -15.97
C VAL A 40 2.31 -9.73 -16.94
N SER A 41 1.36 -10.62 -16.67
CA SER A 41 0.15 -10.76 -17.47
C SER A 41 -0.43 -9.35 -17.55
N ASP A 42 -0.39 -8.76 -18.75
CA ASP A 42 -0.91 -7.42 -19.02
C ASP A 42 -2.43 -7.51 -18.91
N ARG A 43 -2.90 -7.61 -17.67
CA ARG A 43 -4.30 -7.65 -17.31
C ARG A 43 -4.81 -6.25 -17.62
N SER A 44 -5.39 -6.12 -18.80
CA SER A 44 -6.06 -4.93 -19.29
C SER A 44 -7.09 -4.37 -18.29
N GLU A 45 -7.59 -5.22 -17.38
CA GLU A 45 -8.56 -4.84 -16.35
C GLU A 45 -7.90 -4.64 -14.96
N PRO A 46 -8.23 -3.55 -14.24
CA PRO A 46 -7.73 -3.31 -12.89
C PRO A 46 -8.11 -4.45 -11.95
N GLN A 47 -7.13 -5.05 -11.27
CA GLN A 47 -7.38 -6.06 -10.25
C GLN A 47 -7.79 -5.37 -8.93
N PRO A 48 -9.05 -5.54 -8.47
CA PRO A 48 -9.47 -4.93 -7.22
C PRO A 48 -8.93 -5.70 -6.02
N PHE A 49 -8.53 -4.98 -4.98
CA PHE A 49 -8.10 -5.55 -3.71
C PHE A 49 -9.28 -6.20 -2.97
N PRO A 50 -9.19 -7.47 -2.56
CA PRO A 50 -10.09 -8.09 -1.60
C PRO A 50 -9.87 -7.51 -0.19
N GLN A 51 -10.86 -7.67 0.69
CA GLN A 51 -10.83 -7.13 2.06
C GLN A 51 -9.63 -7.66 2.87
N LEU A 52 -9.31 -8.94 2.69
CA LEU A 52 -8.19 -9.59 3.38
C LEU A 52 -6.86 -8.92 3.01
N GLU A 53 -6.60 -8.77 1.71
CA GLU A 53 -5.36 -8.17 1.21
C GLU A 53 -5.26 -6.69 1.59
N LEU A 54 -6.37 -5.96 1.58
CA LEU A 54 -6.40 -4.59 2.09
C LEU A 54 -6.08 -4.51 3.58
N ASN A 55 -6.62 -5.42 4.39
CA ASN A 55 -6.33 -5.49 5.83
C ASN A 55 -4.88 -5.86 6.10
N ASP A 56 -4.34 -6.83 5.35
CA ASP A 56 -2.94 -7.21 5.42
C ASP A 56 -2.03 -6.06 5.02
N LEU A 57 -2.40 -5.29 3.99
CA LEU A 57 -1.65 -4.11 3.59
C LEU A 57 -1.65 -3.04 4.69
N VAL A 58 -2.81 -2.77 5.31
CA VAL A 58 -2.92 -1.83 6.45
C VAL A 58 -2.05 -2.29 7.63
N ARG A 59 -2.00 -3.59 7.89
CA ARG A 59 -1.19 -4.19 8.96
C ARG A 59 0.31 -4.16 8.66
N ASN A 60 0.71 -4.58 7.46
CA ASN A 60 2.11 -4.64 7.05
C ASN A 60 2.76 -3.26 6.98
N LEU A 61 1.97 -2.22 6.69
CA LEU A 61 2.42 -0.83 6.64
C LEU A 61 2.20 -0.07 7.95
N ASP A 62 1.66 -0.73 8.98
CA ASP A 62 1.31 -0.14 10.28
C ASP A 62 0.56 1.20 10.15
N LEU A 63 -0.46 1.22 9.28
CA LEU A 63 -1.19 2.45 8.99
C LEU A 63 -2.10 2.85 10.16
N SER A 64 -1.97 4.10 10.60
CA SER A 64 -2.92 4.71 11.53
C SER A 64 -4.36 4.64 11.00
N LYS A 65 -5.34 4.76 11.90
CA LYS A 65 -6.77 4.73 11.55
C LYS A 65 -7.15 5.77 10.47
N ASP A 66 -6.56 6.96 10.54
CA ASP A 66 -6.88 8.03 9.59
C ASP A 66 -6.20 7.81 8.23
N SER A 67 -4.95 7.32 8.23
CA SER A 67 -4.22 7.01 7.00
C SER A 67 -4.81 5.79 6.28
N SER A 68 -5.18 4.74 7.00
CA SER A 68 -5.90 3.57 6.44
C SER A 68 -7.27 3.98 5.88
N GLY A 69 -8.01 4.86 6.56
CA GLY A 69 -9.25 5.42 6.05
C GLY A 69 -9.07 6.23 4.76
N LEU A 70 -8.02 7.04 4.68
CA LEU A 70 -7.68 7.80 3.47
C LEU A 70 -7.30 6.89 2.31
N LEU A 71 -6.43 5.90 2.56
CA LEU A 71 -6.05 4.86 1.59
C LEU A 71 -7.30 4.19 1.02
N GLY A 72 -8.19 3.75 1.90
CA GLY A 72 -9.49 3.19 1.56
C GLY A 72 -10.33 4.05 0.64
N SER A 73 -10.45 5.34 0.98
CA SER A 73 -11.20 6.30 0.17
C SER A 73 -10.61 6.46 -1.22
N ARG A 74 -9.28 6.47 -1.35
CA ARG A 74 -8.59 6.59 -2.65
C ARG A 74 -8.75 5.33 -3.50
N LEU A 75 -8.61 4.14 -2.90
CA LEU A 75 -8.82 2.87 -3.59
C LEU A 75 -10.27 2.73 -4.07
N LYS A 76 -11.24 3.15 -3.23
CA LYS A 76 -12.66 3.19 -3.61
C LYS A 76 -12.92 4.14 -4.79
N GLN A 77 -12.34 5.34 -4.78
CA GLN A 77 -12.48 6.31 -5.88
C GLN A 77 -11.94 5.75 -7.22
N LYS A 78 -10.91 4.89 -7.16
CA LYS A 78 -10.32 4.25 -8.35
C LYS A 78 -10.99 2.93 -8.73
N ASN A 79 -12.09 2.53 -8.09
CA ASN A 79 -12.74 1.23 -8.27
C ASN A 79 -11.78 0.03 -8.08
N LEU A 80 -10.76 0.19 -7.25
CA LEU A 80 -9.77 -0.85 -6.94
C LEU A 80 -10.12 -1.67 -5.70
N LEU A 81 -11.38 -1.61 -5.25
CA LEU A 81 -11.86 -2.41 -4.12
C LEU A 81 -12.98 -3.31 -4.60
N THR A 82 -12.99 -4.56 -4.14
CA THR A 82 -14.11 -5.47 -4.40
C THR A 82 -15.42 -4.84 -3.91
N PRO A 83 -16.52 -4.93 -4.67
CA PRO A 83 -17.83 -4.50 -4.18
C PRO A 83 -18.14 -5.20 -2.85
N CYS A 84 -18.69 -4.43 -1.89
CA CYS A 84 -18.89 -4.78 -0.46
C CYS A 84 -17.75 -4.42 0.51
N ILE A 85 -16.58 -3.97 0.05
CA ILE A 85 -15.53 -3.45 0.94
C ILE A 85 -15.90 -2.05 1.39
N SER A 86 -16.13 -1.87 2.69
CA SER A 86 -16.50 -0.57 3.23
C SER A 86 -15.82 -0.31 4.57
N PHE A 87 -15.00 0.74 4.62
CA PHE A 87 -14.49 1.35 5.85
C PHE A 87 -15.61 1.82 6.79
N SER A 88 -16.84 1.95 6.29
CA SER A 88 -18.00 2.22 7.15
C SER A 88 -18.30 1.06 8.09
N TRP A 89 -17.90 -0.18 7.75
CA TRP A 89 -18.05 -1.35 8.61
C TRP A 89 -17.24 -1.20 9.90
N PHE A 90 -15.95 -0.83 9.79
CA PHE A 90 -15.10 -0.56 10.96
C PHE A 90 -15.68 0.53 11.87
N ARG A 91 -16.22 1.61 11.27
CA ARG A 91 -16.86 2.70 12.03
C ARG A 91 -18.14 2.24 12.75
N LYS A 92 -19.00 1.50 12.05
CA LYS A 92 -20.25 0.94 12.60
C LYS A 92 -19.98 -0.09 13.70
N ILE A 93 -19.03 -0.99 13.47
CA ILE A 93 -18.61 -1.97 14.45
C ILE A 93 -18.06 -1.28 15.69
N LYS A 94 -17.18 -0.28 15.56
CA LYS A 94 -16.67 0.46 16.71
C LYS A 94 -17.81 1.05 17.56
N THR A 95 -18.83 1.65 16.93
CA THR A 95 -19.99 2.18 17.66
C THR A 95 -20.80 1.10 18.36
N VAL A 96 -21.01 -0.06 17.73
CA VAL A 96 -21.70 -1.19 18.36
C VAL A 96 -20.84 -1.81 19.46
N PHE A 97 -19.52 -1.85 19.31
CA PHE A 97 -18.61 -2.48 20.26
C PHE A 97 -18.50 -1.69 21.56
N ILE A 98 -18.55 -0.35 21.52
CA ILE A 98 -18.46 0.51 22.70
C ILE A 98 -19.48 0.12 23.77
N GLN A 99 -20.66 -0.39 23.40
CA GLN A 99 -21.70 -0.80 24.36
C GLN A 99 -21.30 -1.97 25.27
N TYR A 100 -20.29 -2.75 24.89
CA TYR A 100 -19.79 -3.90 25.67
C TYR A 100 -18.62 -3.52 26.59
N PHE A 101 -18.14 -2.28 26.55
CA PHE A 101 -17.04 -1.80 27.37
C PHE A 101 -17.52 -0.73 28.35
N SER A 102 -16.92 -0.71 29.53
CA SER A 102 -17.15 0.31 30.55
C SER A 102 -15.81 0.84 31.05
N GLN A 103 -15.79 2.10 31.47
CA GLN A 103 -14.61 2.75 32.01
C GLN A 103 -14.84 3.12 33.46
N ASN A 104 -13.96 2.66 34.36
CA ASN A 104 -13.94 3.06 35.76
C ASN A 104 -12.51 3.41 36.16
N SER A 105 -12.32 4.58 36.80
CA SER A 105 -11.01 5.04 37.28
C SER A 105 -9.86 4.94 36.26
N GLY A 106 -10.13 5.23 34.98
CA GLY A 106 -9.14 5.12 33.89
C GLY A 106 -8.94 3.72 33.33
N LEU A 107 -9.50 2.68 33.93
CA LEU A 107 -9.47 1.31 33.43
C LEU A 107 -10.69 1.04 32.53
N VAL A 108 -10.45 0.58 31.31
CA VAL A 108 -11.51 0.10 30.40
C VAL A 108 -11.59 -1.42 30.51
N TYR A 109 -12.78 -1.94 30.78
CA TYR A 109 -13.04 -3.38 30.87
C TYR A 109 -14.29 -3.76 30.10
N CYS A 110 -14.34 -5.01 29.62
CA CYS A 110 -15.54 -5.55 28.98
C CYS A 110 -16.58 -5.89 30.07
N CYS A 111 -17.74 -5.25 30.02
CA CYS A 111 -18.83 -5.46 30.98
C CYS A 111 -19.83 -6.54 30.55
N ASN A 112 -19.79 -6.96 29.28
CA ASN A 112 -20.68 -7.99 28.73
C ASN A 112 -19.92 -8.91 27.75
N VAL A 113 -19.10 -9.80 28.31
CA VAL A 113 -18.32 -10.79 27.55
C VAL A 113 -19.21 -11.74 26.74
N PRO A 114 -20.33 -12.29 27.26
CA PRO A 114 -21.17 -13.20 26.48
C PRO A 114 -21.77 -12.53 25.23
N GLY A 115 -22.35 -11.33 25.38
CA GLY A 115 -22.90 -10.58 24.25
C GLY A 115 -21.82 -10.12 23.26
N TRP A 116 -20.60 -9.85 23.75
CA TRP A 116 -19.45 -9.58 22.90
C TRP A 116 -19.06 -10.81 22.07
N MET A 117 -18.93 -11.98 22.70
CA MET A 117 -18.60 -13.24 22.03
C MET A 117 -19.66 -13.63 21.00
N GLU A 118 -20.94 -13.44 21.31
CA GLU A 118 -22.04 -13.71 20.39
C GLU A 118 -21.99 -12.77 19.17
N MET A 119 -21.81 -11.47 19.37
CA MET A 119 -21.65 -10.50 18.27
C MET A 119 -20.41 -10.80 17.40
N VAL A 120 -19.29 -11.13 18.03
CA VAL A 120 -18.03 -11.52 17.36
C VAL A 120 -18.21 -12.80 16.54
N SER A 121 -18.96 -13.76 17.06
CA SER A 121 -19.23 -15.04 16.38
C SER A 121 -20.28 -14.91 15.28
N SER A 122 -21.24 -13.99 15.43
CA SER A 122 -22.31 -13.72 14.46
C SER A 122 -21.84 -12.81 13.31
N GLY A 123 -20.88 -11.93 13.58
CA GLY A 123 -20.21 -11.07 12.60
C GLY A 123 -18.94 -11.74 12.08
N GLY A 124 -19.11 -12.79 11.27
CA GLY A 124 -18.01 -13.60 10.72
C GLY A 124 -16.79 -12.79 10.26
N HIS A 125 -15.62 -13.30 10.63
CA HIS A 125 -14.27 -12.71 10.46
C HIS A 125 -13.96 -11.53 11.38
N LEU A 126 -13.71 -11.84 12.66
CA LEU A 126 -12.83 -11.01 13.47
C LEU A 126 -11.40 -11.14 12.94
N VAL A 127 -10.96 -10.12 12.20
CA VAL A 127 -9.53 -9.88 11.99
C VAL A 127 -8.97 -9.46 13.34
N SER A 128 -8.25 -10.38 13.99
CA SER A 128 -7.55 -10.11 15.23
C SER A 128 -6.38 -9.17 14.94
N PHE A 129 -6.45 -7.95 15.46
CA PHE A 129 -5.28 -7.06 15.53
C PHE A 129 -4.58 -7.38 16.85
N HIS A 130 -3.49 -8.14 16.76
CA HIS A 130 -2.50 -8.27 17.84
C HIS A 130 -1.33 -7.36 17.51
#